data_AF-A0A7S0LTE2-F1
#
_entry.id   AF-A0A7S0LTE2-F1
#
_cell.length_a   1.000
_cell.length_b   1.000
_cell.length_c   1.000
_cell.angle_alpha   90.00
_cell.angle_beta   90.00
_cell.angle_gamma   90.00
#
_symmetry.space_group_name_H-M   'P 1'
#
loop_
_entity.id
_entity.type
_entity.pdbx_description
1 polymer ?
#
loop_
_entity_poly.entity_id
_entity_poly.type
_entity_poly.pdbx_seq_one_letter_code
_entity_poly.pdbx_strand_id
1 'polypeptide(L)'
;AVGSRPDVYFMRRTRAVMWAGWSMMLVLLDALASIVARSLSFEYVINLSDADLSLRVHYEIHDFFLRFPGRSVMSIVQRKRDPRRYKMHENFRRYCWVEC
;
A
#
# COMPACT_ATOMS: atom_id res chain seq x y z
N ALA A 1 -8.06 -17.73 17.56
CA ALA A 1 -8.78 -16.44 17.60
C ALA A 1 -7.77 -15.31 17.69
N VAL A 2 -7.91 -14.25 16.89
CA VAL A 2 -6.99 -13.09 16.81
C VAL A 2 -6.98 -12.24 18.10
N GLY A 3 -7.65 -12.69 19.16
CA GLY A 3 -7.79 -11.97 20.43
C GLY A 3 -6.51 -11.85 21.27
N SER A 4 -5.39 -12.48 20.89
CA SER A 4 -4.16 -12.48 21.71
C SER A 4 -3.00 -11.66 21.16
N ARG A 5 -3.12 -11.02 19.98
CA ARG A 5 -2.04 -10.22 19.38
C ARG A 5 -2.30 -8.72 19.60
N PRO A 6 -1.54 -8.04 20.48
CA PRO A 6 -1.77 -6.62 20.78
C PRO A 6 -1.40 -5.68 19.61
N ASP A 7 -0.68 -6.20 18.62
CA ASP A 7 -0.17 -5.52 17.42
C ASP A 7 -1.06 -5.71 16.17
N VAL A 8 -2.15 -6.48 16.28
CA VAL A 8 -3.06 -6.74 15.16
C VAL A 8 -4.37 -6.00 15.37
N TYR A 9 -4.76 -5.23 14.35
CA TYR A 9 -5.96 -4.41 14.40
C TYR A 9 -6.83 -4.62 13.18
N PHE A 10 -8.13 -4.69 13.40
CA PHE A 10 -9.12 -4.72 12.33
C PHE A 10 -9.67 -3.32 12.07
N MET A 11 -9.89 -3.00 10.79
CA MET A 11 -10.65 -1.82 10.41
C MET A 11 -12.10 -1.97 10.87
N ARG A 12 -12.61 -0.99 11.62
CA ARG A 12 -14.00 -0.98 12.08
C ARG A 12 -15.00 -0.81 10.94
N ARG A 13 -14.62 -0.07 9.90
CA ARG A 13 -15.44 0.18 8.71
C ARG A 13 -14.81 -0.51 7.52
N THR A 14 -15.51 -1.51 6.98
CA THR A 14 -15.12 -2.18 5.73
C THR A 14 -15.74 -1.45 4.53
N ARG A 15 -15.09 -1.57 3.38
CA ARG A 15 -15.60 -1.05 2.10
C ARG A 15 -15.71 -2.19 1.10
N ALA A 16 -16.70 -2.10 0.21
CA ALA A 16 -16.73 -2.92 -0.99
C ALA A 16 -15.60 -2.46 -1.92
N VAL A 17 -14.53 -3.25 -2.01
CA VAL A 17 -13.39 -2.97 -2.89
C VAL A 17 -13.70 -3.55 -4.26
N MET A 18 -13.60 -2.70 -5.29
CA MET A 18 -13.88 -3.07 -6.67
C MET A 18 -12.57 -3.07 -7.46
N TRP A 19 -12.40 -4.04 -8.35
CA TRP A 19 -11.23 -4.11 -9.22
C TRP A 19 -11.12 -2.84 -10.08
N ALA A 20 -9.91 -2.27 -10.16
CA ALA A 20 -9.62 -0.98 -10.79
C ALA A 20 -10.45 0.22 -10.29
N GLY A 21 -11.19 0.06 -9.18
CA GLY A 21 -12.03 1.11 -8.60
C GLY A 21 -11.25 2.01 -7.65
N TRP A 22 -11.75 3.25 -7.50
CA TRP A 22 -11.27 4.19 -6.48
C TRP A 22 -11.39 3.63 -5.05
N SER A 23 -12.29 2.67 -4.82
CA SER A 23 -12.43 1.99 -3.53
C SER A 23 -11.16 1.27 -3.05
N MET A 24 -10.25 0.88 -3.95
CA MET A 24 -8.94 0.35 -3.57
C MET A 24 -8.07 1.42 -2.87
N MET A 25 -8.13 2.67 -3.30
CA MET A 25 -7.38 3.76 -2.66
C MET A 25 -8.04 4.18 -1.35
N LEU A 26 -9.37 4.18 -1.29
CA LEU A 26 -10.11 4.55 -0.08
C LEU A 26 -9.81 3.62 1.09
N VAL A 27 -9.68 2.30 0.87
CA VAL A 27 -9.35 1.37 1.95
C VAL A 27 -7.92 1.58 2.48
N LEU A 28 -6.96 1.90 1.59
CA LEU A 28 -5.58 2.21 1.99
C LEU A 28 -5.51 3.51 2.80
N LEU A 29 -6.22 4.56 2.37
CA LEU A 29 -6.29 5.83 3.10
C LEU A 29 -6.96 5.68 4.47
N ASP A 30 -8.04 4.91 4.56
CA ASP A 30 -8.70 4.63 5.84
C ASP A 30 -7.77 3.85 6.79
N ALA A 31 -6.97 2.91 6.27
CA ALA A 31 -5.97 2.18 7.06
C ALA A 31 -4.88 3.11 7.60
N LEU A 32 -4.29 3.95 6.75
CA LEU A 32 -3.30 4.96 7.15
C LEU A 32 -3.86 5.93 8.20
N ALA A 33 -5.08 6.43 7.98
CA ALA A 33 -5.76 7.28 8.95
C ALA A 33 -5.96 6.58 10.30
N SER A 34 -6.25 5.28 10.31
CA SER A 34 -6.38 4.51 11.55
C SER A 34 -5.04 4.35 12.28
N ILE A 35 -3.94 4.12 11.56
CA ILE A 35 -2.60 4.02 12.14
C ILE A 35 -2.23 5.35 12.82
N VAL A 36 -2.44 6.48 12.13
CA VAL A 36 -2.16 7.82 12.66
C VAL A 36 -3.05 8.14 13.86
N ALA A 37 -4.35 7.87 13.79
CA ALA A 37 -5.29 8.13 14.89
C ALA A 37 -4.97 7.33 16.16
N ARG A 38 -4.31 6.17 16.02
CA ARG A 38 -3.87 5.33 17.15
C ARG A 38 -2.49 5.70 17.68
N SER A 39 -1.80 6.67 17.06
CA SER A 39 -0.42 7.05 17.41
C SER A 39 0.55 5.86 17.40
N LEU A 40 0.38 4.93 16.45
CA LEU A 40 1.31 3.83 16.28
C LEU A 40 2.62 4.35 15.68
N SER A 41 3.75 3.90 16.21
CA SER A 41 5.07 4.20 15.65
C SER A 41 5.39 3.20 14.54
N PHE A 42 5.72 3.70 13.36
CA PHE A 42 6.14 2.91 12.21
C PHE A 42 7.08 3.73 11.32
N GLU A 43 8.00 3.04 10.64
CA GLU A 43 8.93 3.68 9.70
C GLU A 43 8.49 3.50 8.25
N TYR A 44 7.86 2.36 7.96
CA TYR A 44 7.42 1.97 6.61
C TYR A 44 6.01 1.37 6.65
N VAL A 45 5.27 1.59 5.57
CA VAL A 45 3.97 0.95 5.33
C VAL A 45 4.10 0.06 4.10
N ILE A 46 3.76 -1.23 4.27
CA ILE A 46 3.72 -2.21 3.21
C ILE A 46 2.27 -2.70 3.10
N ASN A 47 1.59 -2.36 2.01
CA ASN A 47 0.25 -2.88 1.77
C ASN A 47 0.32 -4.27 1.13
N LEU A 48 -0.42 -5.22 1.68
CA LEU A 48 -0.48 -6.61 1.22
C LEU A 48 -1.94 -7.01 0.98
N SER A 49 -2.13 -8.01 0.13
CA SER A 49 -3.38 -8.72 -0.11
C SER A 49 -3.31 -10.15 0.44
N ASP A 50 -4.42 -10.87 0.35
CA ASP A 50 -4.52 -12.29 0.74
C ASP A 50 -3.70 -13.21 -0.19
N ALA A 51 -3.43 -12.78 -1.41
CA ALA A 51 -2.63 -13.52 -2.38
C ALA A 51 -1.11 -13.31 -2.21
N ASP A 52 -0.68 -12.34 -1.39
CA ASP A 52 0.74 -12.05 -1.19
C ASP A 52 1.37 -13.03 -0.19
N LEU A 53 2.60 -13.47 -0.49
CA LEU A 53 3.39 -14.33 0.39
C LEU A 53 4.80 -13.75 0.56
N SER A 54 5.30 -13.76 1.79
CA SER A 54 6.68 -13.33 2.04
C SER A 54 7.69 -14.35 1.50
N LEU A 55 8.63 -13.87 0.68
CA LEU A 55 9.76 -14.67 0.18
C LEU A 55 11.03 -14.50 1.03
N ARG A 56 11.01 -13.55 1.97
CA ARG A 56 12.14 -13.18 2.82
C ARG A 56 11.72 -13.18 4.28
N VAL A 57 12.68 -13.40 5.16
CA VAL A 57 12.42 -13.36 6.60
C VAL A 57 12.47 -11.93 7.12
N HIS A 58 11.85 -11.70 8.28
CA HIS A 58 11.63 -10.35 8.81
C HIS A 58 12.92 -9.52 8.94
N TYR A 59 14.01 -10.11 9.46
CA TYR A 59 15.28 -9.37 9.62
C TYR A 59 15.88 -8.95 8.27
N GLU A 60 15.76 -9.76 7.21
CA GLU A 60 16.24 -9.39 5.88
C GLU A 60 15.47 -8.19 5.32
N ILE A 61 14.15 -8.17 5.55
CA ILE A 61 13.28 -7.07 5.14
C ILE A 61 13.64 -5.79 5.92
N HIS A 62 13.81 -5.90 7.23
CA HIS A 62 14.22 -4.79 8.09
C HIS A 62 15.59 -4.22 7.66
N ASP A 63 16.60 -5.08 7.48
CA ASP A 63 17.94 -4.69 7.05
C ASP A 63 17.97 -4.06 5.65
N PHE A 64 17.02 -4.42 4.79
CA PHE A 64 16.86 -3.76 3.50
C PHE A 64 16.35 -2.32 3.68
N PHE A 65 15.28 -2.12 4.45
CA PHE A 65 14.67 -0.81 4.64
C PHE A 65 15.56 0.17 5.43
N LEU A 66 16.38 -0.31 6.36
CA LEU A 66 17.35 0.54 7.07
C LEU A 66 18.36 1.23 6.15
N ARG A 67 18.60 0.70 4.94
CA ARG A 67 19.53 1.31 3.96
C ARG A 67 18.94 2.52 3.24
N PHE A 68 17.64 2.75 3.37
CA PHE A 68 16.91 3.78 2.62
C PHE A 68 16.03 4.67 3.51
N PRO A 69 16.55 5.25 4.61
CA PRO A 69 15.74 6.01 5.56
C PRO A 69 15.02 7.17 4.89
N GLY A 70 13.73 7.31 5.17
CA GLY A 70 12.87 8.38 4.65
C GLY A 70 12.58 8.30 3.14
N ARG A 71 12.93 7.19 2.47
CA ARG A 71 12.64 7.00 1.04
C ARG A 71 11.46 6.05 0.83
N SER A 72 10.63 6.38 -0.15
CA SER A 72 9.58 5.48 -0.63
C SER A 72 10.16 4.48 -1.64
N VAL A 73 9.94 3.19 -1.38
CA VAL A 73 10.31 2.11 -2.31
C VAL A 73 9.06 1.71 -3.09
N MET A 74 9.01 2.06 -4.36
CA MET A 74 7.87 1.76 -5.23
C MET A 74 8.32 1.48 -6.67
N SER A 75 7.62 0.58 -7.34
CA SER A 75 7.85 0.29 -8.76
C SER A 75 7.11 1.31 -9.61
N ILE A 76 7.85 2.29 -10.12
CA ILE A 76 7.31 3.30 -11.04
C ILE A 76 7.70 2.88 -12.47
N VAL A 77 6.70 2.53 -13.28
CA VAL A 77 6.92 2.27 -14.71
C VAL A 77 6.89 3.60 -15.44
N GLN A 78 8.02 4.00 -16.04
CA GLN A 78 8.06 5.24 -16.81
C GLN A 78 7.18 5.18 -18.06
N ARG A 79 6.47 6.28 -18.34
CA ARG A 79 5.57 6.44 -19.51
C ARG A 79 6.18 6.03 -20.85
N LYS A 80 7.46 6.34 -21.06
CA LYS A 80 8.16 6.07 -22.32
C LYS A 80 8.47 4.60 -22.55
N ARG A 81 8.51 3.80 -21.48
CA ARG A 81 8.94 2.39 -21.53
C ARG A 81 7.79 1.43 -21.87
N ASP A 82 6.55 1.78 -21.50
CA ASP A 82 5.36 1.00 -21.84
C ASP A 82 4.17 1.91 -22.20
N PRO A 83 4.12 2.41 -23.45
CA PRO A 83 3.04 3.28 -23.89
C PRO A 83 1.67 2.57 -23.91
N ARG A 84 1.62 1.24 -23.99
CA ARG A 84 0.36 0.47 -24.04
C ARG A 84 -0.33 0.46 -22.69
N ARG A 85 0.42 0.21 -21.62
CA ARG A 85 -0.09 0.34 -20.23
C ARG A 85 -0.54 1.77 -19.94
N TYR A 86 0.16 2.76 -20.49
CA TYR A 86 -0.20 4.16 -20.31
C TYR A 86 -1.46 4.58 -21.06
N LYS A 87 -1.73 4.00 -22.23
CA LYS A 87 -2.93 4.31 -23.03
C LYS A 87 -4.19 3.65 -22.46
N MET A 88 -4.08 2.43 -21.91
CA MET A 88 -5.22 1.68 -21.38
C MET A 88 -5.86 2.33 -20.13
N HIS A 89 -5.09 3.08 -19.36
CA HIS A 89 -5.57 3.77 -18.14
C HIS A 89 -5.69 5.30 -18.30
N GLU A 90 -5.58 5.83 -19.52
CA GLU A 90 -5.60 7.27 -19.80
C GLU A 90 -6.88 7.95 -19.27
N ASN A 91 -8.03 7.29 -19.40
CA ASN A 91 -9.32 7.80 -18.92
C ASN A 91 -9.43 7.81 -17.39
N PHE A 92 -8.79 6.88 -16.68
CA PHE A 92 -8.82 6.80 -15.22
C PHE A 92 -7.91 7.84 -14.56
N ARG A 93 -6.85 8.26 -15.25
CA ARG A 93 -5.90 9.27 -14.77
C ARG A 93 -6.48 10.68 -14.69
N ARG A 94 -7.57 10.97 -15.40
CA ARG A 94 -8.28 12.26 -15.24
C ARG A 94 -8.78 12.48 -13.80
N TYR A 95 -8.95 11.41 -13.03
CA TYR A 95 -9.56 11.45 -11.70
C TYR A 95 -8.60 11.09 -10.56
N CYS A 96 -7.43 10.52 -10.85
CA CYS A 96 -6.51 10.02 -9.84
C CYS A 96 -5.07 10.37 -10.21
N TRP A 97 -4.58 11.48 -9.64
CA TRP A 97 -3.23 12.01 -9.85
C TRP A 97 -2.28 11.46 -8.79
N VAL A 98 -1.32 10.64 -9.20
CA VAL A 98 0.01 10.58 -8.59
C VAL A 98 1.00 10.34 -9.73
N GLU A 99 1.62 11.42 -10.21
CA GLU A 99 2.85 11.32 -11.00
C GLU A 99 4.02 11.46 -10.02
N CYS A 100 4.91 10.45 -10.00
CA CYS A 100 6.25 10.56 -9.44
C CYS A 100 7.23 10.81 -10.58
#